data_AF-A0A177G660-F1
#
_entry.id   AF-A0A177G660-F1
#
_cell.length_a   1.000
_cell.length_b   1.000
_cell.length_c   1.000
_cell.angle_alpha   90.00
_cell.angle_beta   90.00
_cell.angle_gamma   90.00
#
_symmetry.space_group_name_H-M   'P 1'
#
loop_
_entity.id
_entity.type
_entity.pdbx_description
1 polymer ?
#
loop_
_entity_poly.entity_id
_entity_poly.type
_entity_poly.pdbx_seq_one_letter_code
_entity_poly.pdbx_strand_id
1 'polypeptide(L)'
;MLLASAERRLGQLDKATQHITLALQRMPDDAAALLERGIIREQVGDATGAKADWQQVLDLSPDSHEADLARQDLAVLAADPDSP
;
A
#
# COMPACT_ATOMS: atom_id res chain seq x y z
N MET A 1 -0.40 3.86 -11.48
CA MET A 1 -0.09 4.28 -10.10
C MET A 1 -0.24 5.77 -9.86
N LEU A 2 0.31 6.64 -10.71
CA LEU A 2 0.24 8.11 -10.55
C LEU A 2 -1.18 8.66 -10.30
N LEU A 3 -2.21 8.03 -10.87
CA LEU A 3 -3.60 8.44 -10.63
C LEU A 3 -4.09 8.04 -9.23
N ALA A 4 -3.86 6.80 -8.80
CA ALA A 4 -4.28 6.32 -7.48
C ALA A 4 -3.57 7.08 -6.35
N SER A 5 -2.27 7.36 -6.51
CA SER A 5 -1.53 8.15 -5.52
C SER A 5 -1.98 9.62 -5.48
N ALA A 6 -2.34 10.21 -6.63
CA ALA A 6 -2.94 11.53 -6.68
C ALA A 6 -4.33 11.57 -6.03
N GLU A 7 -5.20 10.61 -6.34
CA GLU A 7 -6.53 10.48 -5.75
C GLU A 7 -6.46 10.27 -4.24
N ARG A 8 -5.53 9.42 -3.78
CA ARG A 8 -5.24 9.21 -2.36
C ARG A 8 -4.88 10.52 -1.66
N ARG A 9 -3.95 11.30 -2.24
CA ARG A 9 -3.57 12.63 -1.71
C ARG A 9 -4.71 13.65 -1.72
N LEU A 10 -5.72 13.45 -2.56
CA LEU A 10 -6.94 14.26 -2.61
C LEU A 10 -8.07 13.71 -1.72
N GLY A 11 -7.82 12.66 -0.93
CA GLY A 11 -8.82 12.01 -0.07
C GLY A 11 -9.86 11.17 -0.82
N GLN A 12 -9.67 10.93 -2.12
CA GLN A 12 -10.58 10.13 -2.96
C GLN A 12 -10.25 8.64 -2.84
N LEU A 13 -10.27 8.11 -1.61
CA LEU A 13 -9.77 6.76 -1.28
C LEU A 13 -10.54 5.65 -2.01
N ASP A 14 -11.84 5.81 -2.22
CA ASP A 14 -12.66 4.85 -2.99
C ASP A 14 -12.18 4.71 -4.44
N LYS A 15 -11.88 5.84 -5.10
CA LYS A 15 -11.40 5.83 -6.50
C LYS A 15 -9.99 5.27 -6.58
N ALA A 16 -9.12 5.67 -5.65
CA ALA A 16 -7.77 5.14 -5.55
C ALA A 16 -7.80 3.61 -5.37
N THR A 17 -8.69 3.10 -4.53
CA THR A 17 -8.92 1.66 -4.30
C THR A 17 -9.40 0.95 -5.57
N GLN A 18 -10.31 1.54 -6.33
CA GLN A 18 -10.78 0.94 -7.58
C GLN A 18 -9.65 0.84 -8.62
N HIS A 19 -8.89 1.93 -8.79
CA HIS A 19 -7.76 1.94 -9.72
C HIS A 19 -6.66 0.96 -9.31
N ILE A 20 -6.34 0.87 -8.02
CA ILE A 20 -5.30 -0.06 -7.55
C ILE A 20 -5.74 -1.52 -7.69
N THR A 21 -7.03 -1.80 -7.45
CA THR A 21 -7.61 -3.13 -7.65
C THR A 21 -7.52 -3.56 -9.11
N LEU A 22 -7.87 -2.67 -10.04
CA LEU A 22 -7.74 -2.96 -11.48
C LEU A 22 -6.28 -3.17 -11.90
N ALA A 23 -5.33 -2.42 -11.34
CA ALA A 23 -3.91 -2.60 -11.62
C ALA A 23 -3.45 -3.99 -11.19
N LEU A 24 -3.78 -4.40 -9.97
CA LEU A 24 -3.40 -5.70 -9.40
C LEU A 24 -4.13 -6.88 -10.06
N GLN A 25 -5.31 -6.68 -10.66
CA GLN A 25 -5.93 -7.70 -11.51
C GLN A 25 -5.12 -8.00 -12.78
N ARG A 26 -4.36 -7.02 -13.29
CA ARG A 26 -3.52 -7.16 -14.48
C ARG A 26 -2.13 -7.64 -14.14
N MET A 27 -1.57 -7.13 -13.06
CA MET A 27 -0.23 -7.46 -12.56
C MET A 27 -0.31 -7.68 -11.05
N PRO A 28 -0.63 -8.91 -10.62
CA PRO A 28 -0.84 -9.23 -9.19
C PRO A 28 0.38 -8.97 -8.32
N ASP A 29 1.57 -9.07 -8.91
CA ASP A 29 2.86 -8.96 -8.23
C ASP A 29 3.54 -7.61 -8.48
N ASP A 30 2.77 -6.59 -8.87
CA ASP A 30 3.29 -5.24 -9.04
C ASP A 30 3.57 -4.60 -7.68
N ALA A 31 4.84 -4.61 -7.28
CA ALA A 31 5.32 -4.15 -5.98
C ALA A 31 4.87 -2.71 -5.67
N ALA A 32 4.91 -1.80 -6.64
CA ALA A 32 4.51 -0.42 -6.37
C ALA A 32 2.97 -0.29 -6.25
N ALA A 33 2.20 -1.19 -6.86
CA ALA A 33 0.74 -1.21 -6.71
C ALA A 33 0.34 -1.80 -5.35
N LEU A 34 1.06 -2.83 -4.89
CA LEU A 34 0.91 -3.39 -3.55
C LEU A 34 1.27 -2.35 -2.48
N LEU A 35 2.38 -1.63 -2.65
CA LEU A 35 2.78 -0.54 -1.75
C LEU A 35 1.67 0.52 -1.62
N GLU A 36 1.19 1.05 -2.75
CA GLU A 36 0.12 2.06 -2.72
C GLU A 36 -1.18 1.52 -2.15
N ARG A 37 -1.55 0.25 -2.42
CA ARG A 37 -2.74 -0.35 -1.80
C ARG A 37 -2.58 -0.46 -0.29
N GLY A 38 -1.39 -0.80 0.20
CA GLY A 38 -1.10 -0.84 1.63
C GLY A 38 -1.30 0.52 2.29
N ILE A 39 -0.78 1.59 1.68
CA ILE A 39 -0.97 2.96 2.18
C ILE A 39 -2.46 3.36 2.16
N ILE A 40 -3.21 3.03 1.11
CA ILE A 40 -4.65 3.31 1.05
C ILE A 40 -5.39 2.55 2.16
N ARG A 41 -5.06 1.28 2.38
CA ARG A 41 -5.67 0.43 3.40
C ARG A 41 -5.46 0.99 4.80
N GLU A 42 -4.24 1.40 5.12
CA GLU A 42 -3.96 2.06 6.40
C GLU A 42 -4.80 3.33 6.58
N GLN A 43 -4.92 4.17 5.55
CA GLN A 43 -5.73 5.40 5.61
C GLN A 43 -7.24 5.16 5.78
N VAL A 44 -7.76 3.99 5.42
CA VAL A 44 -9.17 3.61 5.63
C VAL A 44 -9.38 2.75 6.88
N GLY A 45 -8.34 2.53 7.68
CA GLY A 45 -8.37 1.78 8.93
C GLY A 45 -8.21 0.26 8.78
N ASP A 46 -7.72 -0.22 7.64
CA ASP A 46 -7.36 -1.62 7.43
C ASP A 46 -5.86 -1.84 7.62
N ALA A 47 -5.38 -1.59 8.83
CA ALA A 47 -3.97 -1.80 9.21
C ALA A 47 -3.49 -3.25 8.96
N THR A 48 -4.38 -4.23 9.13
CA THR A 48 -4.05 -5.65 8.90
C THR A 48 -3.80 -5.91 7.42
N GLY A 49 -4.69 -5.44 6.54
CA GLY A 49 -4.54 -5.55 5.11
C GLY A 49 -3.38 -4.71 4.56
N ALA A 50 -3.07 -3.56 5.18
CA ALA A 50 -1.91 -2.75 4.85
C ALA A 50 -0.60 -3.51 5.10
N LYS A 51 -0.47 -4.07 6.30
CA LYS A 51 0.68 -4.90 6.69
C LYS A 51 0.89 -6.08 5.75
N ALA A 52 -0.19 -6.75 5.34
CA ALA A 52 -0.12 -7.87 4.41
C ALA A 52 0.44 -7.46 3.04
N ASP A 53 -0.03 -6.33 2.49
CA ASP A 53 0.45 -5.82 1.21
C ASP A 53 1.91 -5.39 1.27
N TRP A 54 2.30 -4.66 2.31
CA TRP A 54 3.69 -4.24 2.51
C TRP A 54 4.63 -5.43 2.69
N GLN A 55 4.21 -6.47 3.42
CA GLN A 55 5.00 -7.70 3.52
C GLN A 55 5.20 -8.37 2.16
N GLN A 56 4.15 -8.40 1.32
CA GLN A 56 4.26 -8.96 -0.02
C GLN A 56 5.24 -8.16 -0.91
N VAL A 57 5.32 -6.84 -0.76
CA VAL A 57 6.35 -6.02 -1.43
C VAL A 57 7.76 -6.49 -1.05
N LEU A 58 8.00 -6.74 0.24
CA LEU A 58 9.29 -7.22 0.74
C LEU A 58 9.63 -8.61 0.22
N ASP A 59 8.63 -9.48 0.09
CA ASP A 59 8.82 -10.84 -0.39
C ASP A 59 9.13 -10.88 -1.90
N LEU A 60 8.52 -9.97 -2.67
CA LEU A 60 8.68 -9.90 -4.13
C LEU A 60 9.96 -9.20 -4.57
N SER A 61 10.36 -8.13 -3.88
CA SER A 61 11.47 -7.29 -4.30
C SER A 61 12.18 -6.65 -3.11
N PRO A 62 12.87 -7.45 -2.27
CA PRO A 62 13.40 -7.01 -0.98
C PRO A 62 14.42 -5.87 -1.07
N ASP A 63 15.10 -5.71 -2.21
CA ASP A 63 16.14 -4.71 -2.44
C ASP A 63 15.64 -3.51 -3.28
N SER A 64 14.32 -3.36 -3.48
CA SER A 64 13.76 -2.24 -4.26
C SER A 64 13.46 -1.02 -3.40
N HIS A 65 13.24 0.11 -4.08
CA HIS A 65 12.80 1.34 -3.43
C HIS A 65 11.44 1.17 -2.73
N GLU A 66 10.53 0.41 -3.33
CA GLU A 66 9.23 0.08 -2.76
C GLU A 66 9.37 -0.74 -1.47
N ALA A 67 10.33 -1.67 -1.43
CA ALA A 67 10.63 -2.41 -0.21
C ALA A 67 11.19 -1.51 0.90
N ASP A 68 12.03 -0.54 0.57
CA ASP A 68 12.50 0.44 1.56
C ASP A 68 11.34 1.25 2.16
N LEU A 69 10.38 1.68 1.34
CA LEU A 69 9.18 2.37 1.80
C LEU A 69 8.26 1.45 2.61
N ALA A 70 8.02 0.24 2.13
CA ALA A 70 7.22 -0.76 2.85
C ALA A 70 7.79 -1.07 4.25
N ARG A 71 9.12 -1.14 4.40
CA ARG A 71 9.76 -1.30 5.72
C ARG A 71 9.52 -0.09 6.61
N GLN A 72 9.58 1.12 6.07
CA GLN A 72 9.30 2.35 6.83
C GLN A 72 7.84 2.36 7.31
N ASP A 73 6.89 2.08 6.43
CA ASP A 73 5.48 2.06 6.75
C ASP A 73 5.15 0.98 7.79
N LEU A 74 5.72 -0.22 7.66
CA LEU A 74 5.61 -1.28 8.67
C LEU A 74 6.19 -0.87 10.03
N ALA A 75 7.31 -0.16 10.05
CA ALA A 75 7.92 0.31 11.28
C ALA A 75 7.07 1.40 11.97
N VAL A 76 6.49 2.31 11.18
CA VAL A 76 5.55 3.33 11.68
C VAL A 76 4.31 2.65 12.27
N LEU A 77 3.70 1.72 11.54
CA LEU A 77 2.52 1.00 12.01
C LEU A 77 2.81 0.18 13.28
N ALA A 78 3.99 -0.43 13.39
CA ALA A 78 4.38 -1.18 14.59
C ALA A 78 4.63 -0.27 15.81
N ALA A 79 5.01 0.99 15.59
CA ALA A 79 5.21 1.98 16.65
C ALA A 79 3.89 2.57 17.17
N ASP A 80 2.82 2.53 16.37
CA ASP A 80 1.48 2.97 16.75
C ASP A 80 0.42 1.88 16.52
N PRO A 81 0.37 0.87 17.44
CA PRO A 81 -0.53 -0.27 17.30
C PRO A 81 -2.02 0.08 17.48
N ASP A 82 -2.32 1.31 17.92
CA ASP A 82 -3.68 1.81 18.13
C ASP A 82 -4.17 2.67 16.94
N SER A 83 -3.38 2.75 15.86
CA SER A 83 -3.82 3.34 14.60
C SER A 83 -5.08 2.58 14.12
N PRO A 84 -6.20 3.31 13.89
CA PRO A 84 -7.54 2.73 13.73
C PRO A 84 -7.68 1.79 12.54
#